data_AF-A0A9E5STB6-F1
#
_entry.id   AF-A0A9E5STB6-F1
#
_cell.length_a   1.000
_cell.length_b   1.000
_cell.length_c   1.000
_cell.angle_alpha   90.00
_cell.angle_beta   90.00
_cell.angle_gamma   90.00
#
_symmetry.space_group_name_H-M   'P 1'
#
loop_
_entity.id
_entity.type
_entity.pdbx_description
1 polymer ?
#
loop_
_entity_poly.entity_id
_entity_poly.type
_entity_poly.pdbx_seq_one_letter_code
_entity_poly.pdbx_strand_id
1 'polypeptide(L)'
;LGNAIRIVNEKRKALKRVYDARKSECLPISGRDALLMIQISFFDDPERCAKMCNRLADELEQRIKDGVSVVPEGTKRILVTGTPLAVPNWKLHNIIETSGAAVVCEEMCTGTRYFENLVDETKTTLDEQFMALSERYMKNNCACFTPNTGRIDDILRLVKEYKADGVIDCSLKFCCLYDTEKYNVSRALKEAGVPVLSLETDYTDTDAEQLRTRIGAFIEMLQ
;
A
#
# COMPACT_ATOMS: atom_id res chain seq x y z
N LEU A 1 22.76 14.88 10.87
CA LEU A 1 21.34 14.59 10.57
C LEU A 1 21.04 14.63 9.07
N GLY A 2 21.39 15.70 8.34
CA GLY A 2 21.16 15.81 6.89
C GLY A 2 21.58 14.61 6.01
N ASN A 3 22.71 13.95 6.28
CA ASN A 3 23.10 12.74 5.54
C ASN A 3 22.10 11.58 5.73
N ALA A 4 21.67 11.34 6.97
CA ALA A 4 20.69 10.29 7.28
C ALA A 4 19.32 10.58 6.65
N ILE A 5 18.92 11.86 6.60
CA ILE A 5 17.70 12.29 5.90
C ILE A 5 17.76 11.88 4.43
N ARG A 6 18.87 12.20 3.74
CA ARG A 6 19.07 11.85 2.33
C ARG A 6 19.02 10.34 2.11
N ILE A 7 19.74 9.56 2.90
CA ILE A 7 19.74 8.08 2.82
C ILE A 7 18.32 7.52 2.93
N VAL A 8 17.54 7.96 3.92
CA VAL A 8 16.18 7.45 4.13
C VAL A 8 15.21 7.95 3.04
N ASN A 9 15.37 9.19 2.56
CA ASN A 9 14.59 9.69 1.44
C ASN A 9 14.86 8.92 0.14
N GLU A 10 16.12 8.57 -0.15
CA GLU A 10 16.45 7.72 -1.30
C GLU A 10 15.78 6.33 -1.19
N LYS A 11 15.74 5.75 0.00
CA LYS A 11 14.98 4.51 0.23
C LYS A 11 13.49 4.69 -0.08
N ARG A 12 12.87 5.79 0.40
CA ARG A 12 11.46 6.09 0.14
C ARG A 12 11.20 6.30 -1.37
N LYS A 13 12.05 7.06 -2.06
CA LYS A 13 11.96 7.26 -3.52
C LYS A 13 12.05 5.93 -4.28
N ALA A 14 12.98 5.07 -3.90
CA ALA A 14 13.16 3.75 -4.53
C ALA A 14 11.95 2.82 -4.32
N LEU A 15 11.42 2.75 -3.09
CA LEU A 15 10.19 2.00 -2.79
C LEU A 15 9.00 2.54 -3.59
N LYS A 16 8.86 3.86 -3.67
CA LYS A 16 7.81 4.52 -4.45
C LYS A 16 7.91 4.15 -5.93
N ARG A 17 9.12 4.10 -6.50
CA ARG A 17 9.35 3.73 -7.91
C ARG A 17 8.87 2.31 -8.22
N VAL A 18 9.12 1.34 -7.33
CA VAL A 18 8.57 -0.03 -7.47
C VAL A 18 7.04 -0.02 -7.42
N TYR A 19 6.46 0.74 -6.48
CA TYR A 19 5.01 0.88 -6.39
C TYR A 19 4.40 1.54 -7.63
N ASP A 20 5.01 2.58 -8.17
CA ASP A 20 4.54 3.31 -9.35
C ASP A 20 4.51 2.39 -10.61
N ALA A 21 5.38 1.38 -10.70
CA ALA A 21 5.32 0.39 -11.79
C ALA A 21 3.97 -0.37 -11.81
N ARG A 22 3.32 -0.53 -10.65
CA ARG A 22 2.00 -1.18 -10.55
C ARG A 22 0.84 -0.30 -11.01
N LYS A 23 1.07 0.96 -11.41
CA LYS A 23 0.05 1.83 -12.04
C LYS A 23 -0.20 1.48 -13.52
N SER A 24 0.72 0.73 -14.13
CA SER A 24 0.56 0.19 -15.48
C SER A 24 -0.57 -0.83 -15.56
N GLU A 25 -1.24 -0.92 -16.72
CA GLU A 25 -2.19 -2.01 -17.02
C GLU A 25 -1.45 -3.34 -17.15
N CYS A 26 -0.28 -3.33 -17.80
CA CYS A 26 0.65 -4.45 -17.78
C CYS A 26 1.28 -4.48 -16.38
N LEU A 27 0.83 -5.41 -15.53
CA LEU A 27 1.23 -5.50 -14.13
C LEU A 27 2.50 -6.37 -14.00
N PRO A 28 3.68 -5.80 -13.74
CA PRO A 28 4.95 -6.52 -13.90
C PRO A 28 5.37 -7.36 -12.68
N ILE A 29 4.64 -7.22 -11.55
CA ILE A 29 4.91 -7.86 -10.25
C ILE A 29 3.60 -8.13 -9.51
N SER A 30 3.56 -9.22 -8.73
CA SER A 30 2.42 -9.50 -7.85
C SER A 30 2.35 -8.50 -6.70
N GLY A 31 1.16 -8.24 -6.18
CA GLY A 31 0.98 -7.47 -4.96
C GLY A 31 1.62 -8.15 -3.76
N ARG A 32 1.62 -9.49 -3.71
CA ARG A 32 2.30 -10.23 -2.63
C ARG A 32 3.81 -10.00 -2.61
N ASP A 33 4.47 -10.03 -3.77
CA ASP A 33 5.93 -9.80 -3.83
C ASP A 33 6.26 -8.34 -3.52
N ALA A 34 5.41 -7.39 -3.93
CA ALA A 34 5.52 -5.99 -3.53
C ALA A 34 5.33 -5.81 -2.01
N LEU A 35 4.39 -6.54 -1.39
CA LEU A 35 4.20 -6.56 0.06
C LEU A 35 5.44 -7.11 0.78
N LEU A 36 6.01 -8.22 0.28
CA LEU A 36 7.24 -8.78 0.84
C LEU A 36 8.39 -7.76 0.78
N MET A 37 8.57 -7.09 -0.36
CA MET A 37 9.60 -6.06 -0.52
C MET A 37 9.45 -4.95 0.53
N ILE A 38 8.24 -4.37 0.68
CA ILE A 38 8.03 -3.30 1.66
C ILE A 38 8.21 -3.80 3.09
N GLN A 39 7.81 -5.02 3.42
CA GLN A 39 8.04 -5.62 4.74
C GLN A 39 9.53 -5.77 5.06
N ILE A 40 10.33 -6.30 4.12
CA ILE A 40 11.79 -6.45 4.31
C ILE A 40 12.50 -5.10 4.42
N SER A 41 11.95 -4.03 3.83
CA SER A 41 12.51 -2.67 3.94
C SER A 41 12.60 -2.13 5.37
N PHE A 42 11.87 -2.73 6.33
CA PHE A 42 11.93 -2.39 7.76
C PHE A 42 13.13 -3.04 8.48
N PHE A 43 13.73 -4.08 7.90
CA PHE A 43 14.84 -4.84 8.49
C PHE A 43 16.16 -4.62 7.75
N ASP A 44 16.08 -4.26 6.47
CA ASP A 44 17.24 -4.11 5.61
C ASP A 44 18.03 -2.81 5.90
N ASP A 45 19.32 -2.82 5.55
CA ASP A 45 20.13 -1.60 5.54
C ASP A 45 19.54 -0.60 4.53
N PRO A 46 19.37 0.70 4.88
CA PRO A 46 18.62 1.62 4.04
C PRO A 46 19.29 1.89 2.69
N GLU A 47 20.62 1.90 2.60
CA GLU A 47 21.33 2.11 1.33
C GLU A 47 21.23 0.88 0.44
N ARG A 48 21.43 -0.32 1.01
CA ARG A 48 21.23 -1.58 0.29
C ARG A 48 19.79 -1.73 -0.17
N CYS A 49 18.82 -1.42 0.68
CA CYS A 49 17.40 -1.46 0.36
C CYS A 49 17.07 -0.54 -0.82
N ALA A 50 17.53 0.72 -0.79
CA ALA A 50 17.33 1.66 -1.89
C ALA A 50 17.95 1.14 -3.20
N LYS A 51 19.17 0.58 -3.14
CA LYS A 51 19.85 -0.01 -4.31
C LYS A 51 19.07 -1.18 -4.89
N MET A 52 18.60 -2.11 -4.06
CA MET A 52 17.85 -3.28 -4.52
C MET A 52 16.46 -2.92 -5.05
N CYS A 53 15.77 -1.97 -4.41
CA CYS A 53 14.48 -1.47 -4.90
C CYS A 53 14.62 -0.76 -6.25
N ASN A 54 15.68 0.03 -6.46
CA ASN A 54 15.93 0.64 -7.77
C ASN A 54 16.23 -0.40 -8.85
N ARG A 55 17.04 -1.41 -8.54
CA ARG A 55 17.30 -2.52 -9.47
C ARG A 55 16.01 -3.28 -9.81
N LEU A 56 15.15 -3.52 -8.82
CA LEU A 56 13.84 -4.13 -9.05
C LEU A 56 12.99 -3.22 -9.94
N ALA A 57 12.91 -1.92 -9.65
CA ALA A 57 12.17 -0.96 -10.45
C ALA A 57 12.64 -0.94 -11.91
N ASP A 58 13.96 -0.96 -12.17
CA ASP A 58 14.52 -1.05 -13.53
C ASP A 58 14.00 -2.30 -14.27
N GLU A 59 13.97 -3.45 -13.59
CA GLU A 59 13.43 -4.70 -14.14
C GLU A 59 11.93 -4.59 -14.42
N LEU A 60 11.15 -4.03 -13.49
CA LEU A 60 9.70 -3.88 -13.64
C LEU A 60 9.33 -2.92 -14.78
N GLU A 61 10.06 -1.81 -14.91
CA GLU A 61 9.90 -0.88 -16.03
C GLU A 61 10.24 -1.53 -17.37
N GLN A 62 11.23 -2.42 -17.40
CA GLN A 62 11.55 -3.19 -18.60
C GLN A 62 10.46 -4.21 -18.93
N ARG A 63 9.96 -4.96 -17.92
CA ARG A 63 8.82 -5.87 -18.10
C ARG A 63 7.59 -5.16 -18.67
N ILE A 64 7.29 -3.95 -18.21
CA ILE A 64 6.20 -3.12 -18.76
C ILE A 64 6.43 -2.82 -20.24
N LYS A 65 7.65 -2.41 -20.63
CA LYS A 65 7.99 -2.12 -22.05
C LYS A 65 7.87 -3.36 -22.93
N ASP A 66 8.23 -4.52 -22.38
CA ASP A 66 8.18 -5.81 -23.08
C ASP A 66 6.78 -6.47 -23.05
N GLY A 67 5.80 -5.83 -22.39
CA GLY A 67 4.44 -6.36 -22.27
C GLY A 67 4.32 -7.57 -21.34
N VAL A 68 5.28 -7.79 -20.45
CA VAL A 68 5.31 -8.93 -19.51
C VAL A 68 4.47 -8.61 -18.27
N SER A 69 3.25 -9.15 -18.25
CA SER A 69 2.36 -9.11 -17.08
C SER A 69 2.42 -10.42 -16.29
N VAL A 70 2.35 -10.33 -14.97
CA VAL A 70 2.26 -11.51 -14.07
C VAL A 70 0.83 -12.04 -13.91
N VAL A 71 -0.16 -11.30 -14.42
CA VAL A 71 -1.58 -11.66 -14.44
C VAL A 71 -2.18 -11.49 -15.84
N PRO A 72 -3.24 -12.23 -16.20
CA PRO A 72 -3.96 -12.03 -17.46
C PRO A 72 -4.51 -10.61 -17.63
N GLU A 73 -4.65 -10.17 -18.88
CA GLU A 73 -5.35 -8.91 -19.21
C GLU A 73 -6.79 -8.94 -18.67
N GLY A 74 -7.25 -7.80 -18.14
CA GLY A 74 -8.59 -7.69 -17.53
C GLY A 74 -8.71 -8.24 -16.10
N THR A 75 -7.62 -8.73 -15.50
CA THR A 75 -7.59 -9.12 -14.07
C THR A 75 -7.97 -7.93 -13.19
N LYS A 76 -8.95 -8.12 -12.30
CA LYS A 76 -9.46 -7.04 -11.45
C LYS A 76 -8.40 -6.55 -10.47
N ARG A 77 -8.32 -5.24 -10.31
CA ARG A 77 -7.27 -4.52 -9.60
C ARG A 77 -7.79 -4.07 -8.24
N ILE A 78 -7.15 -4.53 -7.17
CA ILE A 78 -7.60 -4.29 -5.80
C ILE A 78 -6.64 -3.37 -5.08
N LEU A 79 -7.17 -2.32 -4.46
CA LEU A 79 -6.45 -1.54 -3.46
C LEU A 79 -6.80 -2.08 -2.07
N VAL A 80 -5.79 -2.34 -1.25
CA VAL A 80 -5.98 -2.72 0.16
C VAL A 80 -5.72 -1.52 1.05
N THR A 81 -6.64 -1.20 1.96
CA THR A 81 -6.47 -0.15 2.98
C THR A 81 -6.70 -0.73 4.37
N GLY A 82 -6.14 -0.09 5.40
CA GLY A 82 -6.37 -0.44 6.79
C GLY A 82 -5.08 -0.53 7.59
N THR A 83 -4.96 -1.55 8.44
CA THR A 83 -3.80 -1.76 9.33
C THR A 83 -2.59 -2.33 8.58
N PRO A 84 -1.35 -2.08 9.04
CA PRO A 84 -0.16 -2.70 8.45
C PRO A 84 -0.16 -4.23 8.58
N LEU A 85 0.45 -4.89 7.60
CA LEU A 85 0.66 -6.33 7.56
C LEU A 85 2.15 -6.61 7.81
N ALA A 86 2.50 -7.00 9.04
CA ALA A 86 3.87 -7.35 9.39
C ALA A 86 4.26 -8.73 8.84
N VAL A 87 5.53 -8.95 8.51
CA VAL A 87 6.03 -10.27 8.09
C VAL A 87 5.75 -11.33 9.18
N PRO A 88 5.29 -12.55 8.84
CA PRO A 88 4.98 -13.11 7.51
C PRO A 88 3.47 -13.08 7.15
N ASN A 89 2.74 -12.02 7.49
CA ASN A 89 1.30 -11.92 7.20
C ASN A 89 1.03 -11.64 5.71
N TRP A 90 0.90 -12.72 4.94
CA TRP A 90 0.58 -12.69 3.50
C TRP A 90 -0.79 -13.28 3.17
N LYS A 91 -1.54 -13.72 4.19
CA LYS A 91 -2.82 -14.40 4.05
C LYS A 91 -3.78 -13.63 3.15
N LEU A 92 -3.97 -12.34 3.41
CA LEU A 92 -4.90 -11.49 2.65
C LEU A 92 -4.51 -11.40 1.16
N HIS A 93 -3.27 -11.03 0.87
CA HIS A 93 -2.76 -10.94 -0.52
C HIS A 93 -2.83 -12.27 -1.24
N ASN A 94 -2.45 -13.37 -0.58
CA ASN A 94 -2.56 -14.72 -1.15
C ASN A 94 -4.01 -15.06 -1.52
N ILE A 95 -4.97 -14.77 -0.64
CA ILE A 95 -6.39 -15.05 -0.91
C ILE A 95 -6.91 -14.19 -2.06
N ILE A 96 -6.62 -12.89 -2.08
CA ILE A 96 -7.04 -12.00 -3.18
C ILE A 96 -6.50 -12.49 -4.52
N GLU A 97 -5.20 -12.79 -4.59
CA GLU A 97 -4.54 -13.17 -5.83
C GLU A 97 -4.96 -14.56 -6.32
N THR A 98 -5.12 -15.52 -5.40
CA THR A 98 -5.62 -16.86 -5.76
C THR A 98 -7.13 -16.90 -6.06
N SER A 99 -7.87 -15.84 -5.73
CA SER A 99 -9.27 -15.65 -6.13
C SER A 99 -9.45 -14.91 -7.46
N GLY A 100 -8.37 -14.67 -8.22
CA GLY A 100 -8.44 -14.14 -9.59
C GLY A 100 -8.40 -12.62 -9.71
N ALA A 101 -7.91 -11.91 -8.69
CA ALA A 101 -7.65 -10.47 -8.73
C ALA A 101 -6.15 -10.19 -8.50
N ALA A 102 -5.73 -8.93 -8.60
CA ALA A 102 -4.36 -8.52 -8.29
C ALA A 102 -4.37 -7.37 -7.28
N VAL A 103 -3.53 -7.44 -6.25
CA VAL A 103 -3.35 -6.30 -5.35
C VAL A 103 -2.37 -5.31 -5.99
N VAL A 104 -2.86 -4.10 -6.29
CA VAL A 104 -2.09 -3.09 -7.03
C VAL A 104 -1.59 -1.95 -6.14
N CYS A 105 -2.19 -1.76 -4.97
CA CYS A 105 -1.81 -0.72 -4.02
C CYS A 105 -2.16 -1.11 -2.58
N GLU A 106 -1.31 -0.71 -1.64
CA GLU A 106 -1.56 -0.85 -0.21
C GLU A 106 -1.52 0.53 0.47
N GLU A 107 -2.70 1.08 0.78
CA GLU A 107 -2.86 2.27 1.62
C GLU A 107 -2.71 1.87 3.09
N MET A 108 -1.48 1.57 3.48
CA MET A 108 -1.10 1.13 4.84
C MET A 108 0.30 1.57 5.24
N CYS A 109 0.67 1.43 6.52
CA CYS A 109 2.03 1.75 7.01
C CYS A 109 3.10 0.78 6.50
N THR A 110 2.73 -0.46 6.14
CA THR A 110 3.54 -1.38 5.32
C THR A 110 3.12 -1.23 3.85
N GLY A 111 3.20 0.00 3.34
CA GLY A 111 2.64 0.42 2.07
C GLY A 111 2.88 1.91 1.83
N THR A 112 1.98 2.58 1.10
CA THR A 112 2.16 3.97 0.65
C THR A 112 2.45 4.96 1.78
N ARG A 113 1.80 4.83 2.95
CA ARG A 113 2.02 5.72 4.11
C ARG A 113 3.47 5.71 4.62
N TYR A 114 4.27 4.69 4.27
CA TYR A 114 5.68 4.64 4.61
C TYR A 114 6.54 5.61 3.80
N PHE A 115 6.34 5.66 2.49
CA PHE A 115 7.29 6.28 1.56
C PHE A 115 6.74 7.52 0.83
N GLU A 116 5.43 7.77 0.89
CA GLU A 116 4.80 8.83 0.11
C GLU A 116 5.28 10.24 0.49
N ASN A 117 5.60 10.46 1.77
CA ASN A 117 6.12 11.74 2.26
C ASN A 117 7.64 11.70 2.48
N LEU A 118 8.34 12.67 1.87
CA LEU A 118 9.77 12.93 2.05
C LEU A 118 10.02 14.04 3.08
N VAL A 119 11.20 14.01 3.70
CA VAL A 119 11.70 15.12 4.54
C VAL A 119 12.31 16.18 3.63
N ASP A 120 12.12 17.46 3.93
CA ASP A 120 12.76 18.57 3.18
C ASP A 120 14.29 18.53 3.36
N GLU A 121 15.01 18.26 2.28
CA GLU A 121 16.48 18.14 2.25
C GLU A 121 17.18 19.50 2.16
N THR A 122 16.45 20.60 1.93
CA THR A 122 17.03 21.95 1.79
C THR A 122 17.47 22.57 3.11
N LYS A 123 17.02 22.02 4.24
CA LYS A 123 17.34 22.52 5.58
C LYS A 123 18.78 22.21 5.97
N THR A 124 19.52 23.23 6.40
CA THR A 124 20.98 23.10 6.65
C THR A 124 21.36 23.13 8.13
N THR A 125 20.54 23.76 8.99
CA THR A 125 20.76 23.76 10.43
C THR A 125 20.11 22.56 11.12
N LEU A 126 20.57 22.22 12.33
CA LEU A 126 20.01 21.11 13.10
C LEU A 126 18.54 21.34 13.44
N ASP A 127 18.19 22.55 13.87
CA ASP A 127 16.82 22.89 14.28
C ASP A 127 15.84 22.82 13.10
N GLU A 128 16.23 23.33 11.93
CA GLU A 128 15.42 23.22 10.72
C GLU A 128 15.28 21.77 10.26
N GLN A 129 16.35 20.97 10.31
CA GLN A 129 16.32 19.56 9.95
C GLN A 129 15.42 18.75 10.90
N PHE A 130 15.44 19.06 12.20
CA PHE A 130 14.56 18.46 13.18
C PHE A 130 13.09 18.83 12.93
N MET A 131 12.82 20.09 12.58
CA MET A 131 11.47 20.54 12.24
C MET A 131 10.95 19.86 10.97
N ALA A 132 11.76 19.82 9.89
CA ALA A 132 11.41 19.15 8.64
C ALA A 132 11.13 17.65 8.84
N LEU A 133 11.88 16.99 9.73
CA LEU A 133 11.61 15.61 10.10
C LEU A 133 10.25 15.46 10.78
N SER A 134 9.96 16.32 11.76
CA SER A 134 8.69 16.34 12.49
C SER A 134 7.51 16.59 11.55
N GLU A 135 7.61 17.58 10.68
CA GLU A 135 6.59 17.89 9.65
C GLU A 135 6.29 16.68 8.76
N ARG A 136 7.32 15.95 8.31
CA ARG A 136 7.12 14.73 7.51
C ARG A 136 6.32 13.67 8.26
N TYR A 137 6.58 13.46 9.55
CA TYR A 137 5.83 12.46 10.34
C TYR A 137 4.40 12.90 10.61
N MET A 138 4.14 14.20 10.74
CA MET A 138 2.78 14.75 10.91
C MET A 138 1.93 14.67 9.63
N LYS A 139 2.52 14.44 8.46
CA LYS A 139 1.79 14.21 7.20
C LYS A 139 1.23 12.78 7.06
N ASN A 140 1.52 11.88 8.00
CA ASN A 140 1.02 10.51 7.94
C ASN A 140 -0.43 10.43 8.44
N ASN A 141 -1.38 10.18 7.54
CA ASN A 141 -2.80 10.05 7.81
C ASN A 141 -3.16 8.71 8.50
N CYS A 142 -2.73 8.53 9.74
CA CYS A 142 -3.07 7.37 10.57
C CYS A 142 -4.39 7.60 11.32
N ALA A 143 -5.21 6.55 11.46
CA ALA A 143 -6.46 6.58 12.23
C ALA A 143 -6.28 6.93 13.73
N CYS A 144 -5.04 7.06 14.22
CA CYS A 144 -4.75 7.61 15.55
C CYS A 144 -5.02 9.12 15.67
N PHE A 145 -5.10 9.85 14.55
CA PHE A 145 -5.39 11.28 14.55
C PHE A 145 -6.87 11.53 14.30
N THR A 146 -7.40 12.62 14.85
CA THR A 146 -8.79 13.03 14.60
C THR A 146 -8.88 14.55 14.44
N PRO A 147 -9.58 15.07 13.42
CA PRO A 147 -10.13 14.31 12.28
C PRO A 147 -9.04 13.79 11.34
N ASN A 148 -9.33 12.76 10.54
CA ASN A 148 -8.39 12.13 9.61
C ASN A 148 -8.92 12.09 8.17
N THR A 149 -9.50 13.20 7.70
CA THR A 149 -10.09 13.28 6.35
C THR A 149 -9.05 13.11 5.24
N GLY A 150 -7.78 13.47 5.50
CA GLY A 150 -6.68 13.27 4.55
C GLY A 150 -6.48 11.82 4.12
N ARG A 151 -6.79 10.83 4.99
CA ARG A 151 -6.74 9.41 4.60
C ARG A 151 -7.76 9.08 3.51
N ILE A 152 -8.96 9.67 3.59
CA ILE A 152 -10.00 9.46 2.56
C ILE A 152 -9.53 10.04 1.23
N ASP A 153 -8.94 11.24 1.26
CA ASP A 153 -8.39 11.88 0.06
C ASP A 153 -7.27 11.02 -0.56
N ASP A 154 -6.39 10.47 0.27
CA ASP A 154 -5.33 9.55 -0.17
C ASP A 154 -5.91 8.28 -0.81
N ILE A 155 -6.89 7.63 -0.18
CA ILE A 155 -7.51 6.41 -0.74
C ILE A 155 -8.15 6.72 -2.09
N LEU A 156 -8.95 7.79 -2.20
CA LEU A 156 -9.62 8.16 -3.46
C LEU A 156 -8.63 8.52 -4.57
N ARG A 157 -7.54 9.20 -4.23
CA ARG A 157 -6.45 9.49 -5.16
C ARG A 157 -5.76 8.20 -5.60
N LEU A 158 -5.40 7.32 -4.68
CA LEU A 158 -4.72 6.05 -4.99
C LEU A 158 -5.61 5.10 -5.81
N VAL A 159 -6.92 5.06 -5.58
CA VAL A 159 -7.87 4.32 -6.43
C VAL A 159 -7.75 4.77 -7.89
N LYS A 160 -7.68 6.10 -8.13
CA LYS A 160 -7.53 6.65 -9.49
C LYS A 160 -6.14 6.39 -10.07
N GLU A 161 -5.08 6.67 -9.31
CA GLU A 161 -3.69 6.52 -9.77
C GLU A 161 -3.33 5.07 -10.12
N TYR A 162 -3.85 4.10 -9.36
CA TYR A 162 -3.60 2.67 -9.55
C TYR A 162 -4.71 1.97 -10.31
N LYS A 163 -5.74 2.70 -10.73
CA LYS A 163 -6.89 2.19 -11.51
C LYS A 163 -7.50 0.97 -10.82
N ALA A 164 -7.80 1.11 -9.54
CA ALA A 164 -8.38 0.03 -8.75
C ALA A 164 -9.87 -0.13 -9.09
N ASP A 165 -10.29 -1.35 -9.38
CA ASP A 165 -11.68 -1.73 -9.61
C ASP A 165 -12.47 -1.84 -8.30
N GLY A 166 -11.77 -2.11 -7.19
CA GLY A 166 -12.37 -2.21 -5.87
C GLY A 166 -11.38 -2.01 -4.74
N VAL A 167 -11.91 -1.69 -3.57
CA VAL A 167 -11.14 -1.51 -2.34
C VAL A 167 -11.48 -2.59 -1.33
N ILE A 168 -10.47 -3.20 -0.72
CA ILE A 168 -10.63 -4.05 0.45
C ILE A 168 -10.10 -3.29 1.66
N ASP A 169 -11.00 -2.86 2.54
CA ASP A 169 -10.67 -2.28 3.85
C ASP A 169 -10.56 -3.40 4.88
N CYS A 170 -9.32 -3.73 5.25
CA CYS A 170 -9.00 -4.80 6.17
C CYS A 170 -8.27 -4.27 7.40
N SER A 171 -8.86 -4.49 8.57
CA SER A 171 -8.26 -4.18 9.86
C SER A 171 -7.90 -5.44 10.64
N LEU A 172 -6.80 -5.40 11.38
CA LEU A 172 -6.50 -6.42 12.38
C LEU A 172 -7.55 -6.38 13.49
N LYS A 173 -7.98 -7.56 13.95
CA LYS A 173 -8.92 -7.70 15.09
C LYS A 173 -8.51 -6.80 16.25
N PHE A 174 -9.48 -6.10 16.81
CA PHE A 174 -9.31 -5.18 17.95
C PHE A 174 -8.52 -3.89 17.64
N CYS A 175 -8.27 -3.56 16.38
CA CYS A 175 -7.77 -2.24 16.01
C CYS A 175 -8.92 -1.22 15.95
N CYS A 176 -9.42 -0.81 17.13
CA CYS A 176 -10.64 0.01 17.25
C CYS A 176 -10.60 1.33 16.47
N LEU A 177 -9.41 1.91 16.30
CA LEU A 177 -9.23 3.18 15.58
C LEU A 177 -9.54 3.03 14.09
N TYR A 178 -8.94 2.05 13.43
CA TYR A 178 -9.21 1.77 12.02
C TYR A 178 -10.63 1.23 11.83
N ASP A 179 -11.13 0.39 12.73
CA ASP A 179 -12.48 -0.14 12.66
C ASP A 179 -13.56 0.95 12.81
N THR A 180 -13.33 1.94 13.69
CA THR A 180 -14.23 3.10 13.81
C THR A 180 -14.22 3.96 12.54
N GLU A 181 -13.03 4.22 11.97
CA GLU A 181 -12.88 5.08 10.80
C GLU A 181 -13.41 4.45 9.50
N LYS A 182 -13.43 3.12 9.44
CA LYS A 182 -13.91 2.31 8.32
C LYS A 182 -15.32 2.69 7.84
N TYR A 183 -16.20 3.14 8.74
CA TYR A 183 -17.52 3.65 8.37
C TYR A 183 -17.41 4.85 7.42
N ASN A 184 -16.59 5.85 7.76
CA ASN A 184 -16.41 7.06 6.96
C ASN A 184 -15.70 6.75 5.64
N VAL A 185 -14.68 5.89 5.66
CA VAL A 185 -13.98 5.41 4.46
C VAL A 185 -14.96 4.70 3.51
N SER A 186 -15.75 3.74 4.03
CA SER A 186 -16.73 2.99 3.24
C SER A 186 -17.78 3.91 2.61
N ARG A 187 -18.25 4.91 3.35
CA ARG A 187 -19.19 5.90 2.84
C ARG A 187 -18.59 6.74 1.71
N ALA A 188 -17.40 7.30 1.91
CA ALA A 188 -16.75 8.13 0.90
C ALA A 188 -16.46 7.34 -0.39
N LEU A 189 -16.04 6.08 -0.28
CA LEU A 189 -15.83 5.21 -1.44
C LEU A 189 -17.14 4.95 -2.21
N LYS A 190 -18.24 4.66 -1.50
CA LYS A 190 -19.56 4.47 -2.12
C LYS A 190 -20.07 5.74 -2.79
N GLU A 191 -19.92 6.89 -2.14
CA GLU A 191 -20.27 8.21 -2.70
C GLU A 191 -19.45 8.52 -3.96
N ALA A 192 -18.20 8.03 -4.04
CA ALA A 192 -17.35 8.12 -5.22
C ALA A 192 -17.59 7.00 -6.27
N GLY A 193 -18.56 6.10 -6.05
CA GLY A 193 -18.88 4.99 -6.96
C GLY A 193 -17.85 3.86 -6.95
N VAL A 194 -17.01 3.76 -5.93
CA VAL A 194 -15.97 2.73 -5.79
C VAL A 194 -16.48 1.58 -4.92
N PRO A 195 -16.55 0.34 -5.43
CA PRO A 195 -16.92 -0.82 -4.64
C PRO A 195 -15.94 -1.06 -3.48
N VAL A 196 -16.47 -1.36 -2.29
CA VAL A 196 -15.67 -1.58 -1.09
C VAL A 196 -16.13 -2.82 -0.31
N LEU A 197 -15.20 -3.70 0.01
CA LEU A 197 -15.39 -4.82 0.93
C LEU A 197 -14.69 -4.53 2.25
N SER A 198 -15.43 -4.70 3.33
CA SER A 198 -14.98 -4.46 4.70
C SER A 198 -14.69 -5.77 5.43
N LEU A 199 -13.44 -5.99 5.82
CA LEU A 199 -12.95 -7.21 6.47
C LEU A 199 -12.28 -6.91 7.82
N GLU A 200 -12.28 -7.91 8.69
CA GLU A 200 -11.49 -7.96 9.92
C GLU A 200 -10.85 -9.35 9.99
N THR A 201 -9.59 -9.44 10.40
CA THR A 201 -8.86 -10.71 10.50
C THR A 201 -7.71 -10.65 11.52
N ASP A 202 -7.12 -11.79 11.84
CA ASP A 202 -5.90 -11.90 12.63
C ASP A 202 -4.79 -12.65 11.86
N TYR A 203 -3.71 -13.02 12.55
CA TYR A 203 -2.56 -13.71 11.97
C TYR A 203 -2.76 -15.22 11.77
N THR A 204 -3.83 -15.82 12.32
CA THR A 204 -4.10 -17.25 12.22
C THR A 204 -4.81 -17.59 10.91
N ASP A 205 -4.70 -18.82 10.44
CA ASP A 205 -5.40 -19.27 9.22
C ASP A 205 -6.85 -19.73 9.48
N THR A 206 -7.36 -19.55 10.70
CA THR A 206 -8.68 -20.07 11.11
C THR A 206 -9.85 -19.49 10.32
N ASP A 207 -9.73 -18.25 9.84
CA ASP A 207 -10.74 -17.56 9.05
C ASP A 207 -10.45 -17.56 7.53
N ALA A 208 -9.41 -18.25 7.07
CA ALA A 208 -8.95 -18.17 5.68
C ALA A 208 -10.02 -18.56 4.65
N GLU A 209 -10.78 -19.63 4.90
CA GLU A 209 -11.85 -20.08 3.99
C GLU A 209 -13.07 -19.16 4.00
N GLN A 210 -13.37 -18.54 5.14
CA GLN A 210 -14.40 -17.51 5.23
C GLN A 210 -13.99 -16.27 4.43
N LEU A 211 -12.74 -15.84 4.57
CA LEU A 211 -12.18 -14.73 3.79
C LEU A 211 -12.19 -15.06 2.30
N ARG A 212 -11.78 -16.27 1.90
CA ARG A 212 -11.78 -16.72 0.50
C ARG A 212 -13.17 -16.63 -0.12
N THR A 213 -14.19 -17.11 0.58
CA THR A 213 -15.59 -17.03 0.10
C THR A 213 -16.04 -15.59 -0.08
N ARG A 214 -15.80 -14.71 0.89
CA ARG A 214 -16.22 -13.30 0.84
C ARG A 214 -15.47 -12.50 -0.21
N ILE A 215 -14.17 -12.74 -0.35
CA ILE A 215 -13.31 -12.08 -1.35
C ILE A 215 -13.65 -12.57 -2.75
N GLY A 216 -13.88 -13.88 -2.94
CA GLY A 216 -14.33 -14.44 -4.21
C GLY A 216 -15.65 -13.81 -4.68
N ALA A 217 -16.66 -13.76 -3.82
CA ALA A 217 -17.93 -13.12 -4.14
C ALA A 217 -17.79 -11.62 -4.45
N PHE A 218 -16.88 -10.92 -3.77
CA PHE A 218 -16.60 -9.52 -4.08
C PHE A 218 -15.92 -9.36 -5.45
N ILE A 219 -14.94 -10.20 -5.78
CA ILE A 219 -14.28 -10.17 -7.08
C ILE A 219 -15.26 -10.52 -8.21
N GLU A 220 -16.14 -11.51 -8.03
CA GLU A 220 -17.21 -11.83 -8.97
C GLU A 220 -18.16 -10.66 -9.21
N MET A 221 -18.51 -9.90 -8.16
CA MET A 221 -19.33 -8.69 -8.27
C MET A 221 -18.65 -7.58 -9.08
N LEU A 222 -17.32 -7.55 -9.15
CA LEU A 222 -16.58 -6.58 -9.95
C LEU A 222 -16.49 -6.96 -11.43
N GLN A 223 -16.84 -8.19 -11.81
CA GLN A 223 -16.67 -8.70 -13.18
C GLN A 223 -17.50 -7.96 -14.21
#